data_AF-A0A1Q3U275-F1
#
_entry.id   AF-A0A1Q3U275-F1
#
_cell.length_a   1.000
_cell.length_b   1.000
_cell.length_c   1.000
_cell.angle_alpha   90.00
_cell.angle_beta   90.00
_cell.angle_gamma   90.00
#
_symmetry.space_group_name_H-M   'P 1'
#
loop_
_entity.id
_entity.type
_entity.pdbx_description
1 polymer ?
#
loop_
_entity_poly.entity_id
_entity_poly.type
_entity_poly.pdbx_seq_one_letter_code
_entity_poly.pdbx_strand_id
1 'polypeptide(L)'
;MNEKLNIQSELESLSPLLKKIGNKNVFSVPEGYFNEIPAQVLQQLHTLPGAFLPNIQTRPQDVPAGYFEELAGKILERVKKEEETSAILMNIGRDNVFTVPEGYFDNLPTAILAQIPRRAKVISLHPLRSAFRYAVAAALTGLLGLSIFFMVQKNTPRTSGVDKVVLAQANKIIANKSFNDVLNTLSESDIEKYLTAQGQDVDAALVFSAAADDNALPEPEEYLLNDKTLDHVLQQFNLTN
;
A
#
# COMPACT_ATOMS: atom_id res chain seq x y z
N MET A 1 1.46 -9.45 10.24
CA MET A 1 1.22 -8.42 9.21
C MET A 1 0.67 -8.98 7.89
N ASN A 2 0.57 -10.31 7.70
CA ASN A 2 0.20 -10.91 6.40
C ASN A 2 -1.31 -11.16 6.18
N GLU A 3 -2.16 -11.10 7.21
CA GLU A 3 -3.60 -11.39 7.11
C GLU A 3 -4.40 -10.33 6.31
N LYS A 4 -4.04 -9.03 6.44
CA LYS A 4 -4.75 -7.94 5.75
C LYS A 4 -4.61 -8.00 4.24
N LEU A 5 -3.51 -8.56 3.73
CA LEU A 5 -3.25 -8.70 2.30
C LEU A 5 -4.18 -9.74 1.67
N ASN A 6 -4.55 -10.79 2.40
CA ASN A 6 -5.35 -11.90 1.86
C ASN A 6 -6.85 -11.52 1.70
N ILE A 7 -7.42 -10.83 2.68
CA ILE A 7 -8.85 -10.49 2.66
C ILE A 7 -9.16 -9.47 1.54
N GLN A 8 -8.24 -8.53 1.27
CA GLN A 8 -8.45 -7.53 0.23
C GLN A 8 -8.32 -8.10 -1.19
N SER A 9 -7.47 -9.11 -1.39
CA SER A 9 -7.36 -9.82 -2.66
C SER A 9 -8.55 -10.76 -2.89
N GLU A 10 -9.03 -11.44 -1.85
CA GLU A 10 -10.24 -12.27 -1.94
C GLU A 10 -11.50 -11.43 -2.20
N LEU A 11 -11.62 -10.25 -1.58
CA LEU A 11 -12.77 -9.38 -1.81
C LEU A 11 -12.77 -8.79 -3.22
N GLU A 12 -11.59 -8.55 -3.81
CA GLU A 12 -11.44 -8.11 -5.20
C GLU A 12 -11.93 -9.14 -6.19
N SER A 13 -11.62 -10.42 -5.96
CA SER A 13 -12.06 -11.50 -6.84
C SER A 13 -13.56 -11.76 -6.72
N LEU A 14 -14.16 -11.57 -5.54
CA LEU A 14 -15.59 -11.76 -5.31
C LEU A 14 -16.44 -10.57 -5.80
N SER A 15 -16.02 -9.33 -5.53
CA SER A 15 -16.75 -8.15 -5.98
C SER A 15 -15.87 -6.90 -6.02
N PRO A 16 -15.44 -6.46 -7.22
CA PRO A 16 -14.65 -5.24 -7.36
C PRO A 16 -15.44 -3.98 -6.95
N LEU A 17 -16.78 -4.01 -7.06
CA LEU A 17 -17.65 -2.93 -6.59
C LEU A 17 -17.66 -2.82 -5.07
N LEU A 18 -17.78 -3.94 -4.34
CA LEU A 18 -17.76 -3.92 -2.88
C LEU A 18 -16.40 -3.51 -2.32
N LYS A 19 -15.30 -3.95 -2.96
CA LYS A 19 -13.95 -3.48 -2.61
C LYS A 19 -13.83 -1.96 -2.73
N LYS A 20 -14.45 -1.36 -3.76
CA LYS A 20 -14.42 0.10 -4.01
C LYS A 20 -15.24 0.90 -2.99
N ILE A 21 -16.37 0.36 -2.53
CA ILE A 21 -17.23 1.01 -1.52
C ILE A 21 -16.56 1.02 -0.14
N GLY A 22 -15.74 0.01 0.15
CA GLY A 22 -15.05 -0.14 1.43
C GLY A 22 -16.00 -0.55 2.56
N ASN A 23 -15.43 -1.01 3.68
CA ASN A 23 -16.23 -1.36 4.87
C ASN A 23 -16.57 -0.09 5.66
N LYS A 24 -17.48 0.73 5.12
CA LYS A 24 -17.94 1.97 5.75
C LYS A 24 -19.43 1.82 6.09
N ASN A 25 -19.76 1.98 7.37
CA ASN A 25 -21.15 2.04 7.78
C ASN A 25 -21.79 3.33 7.22
N VAL A 26 -22.80 3.17 6.37
CA VAL A 26 -23.57 4.28 5.76
C VAL A 26 -24.76 4.71 6.60
N PHE A 27 -25.07 3.96 7.67
CA PHE A 27 -26.15 4.28 8.58
C PHE A 27 -25.58 5.03 9.79
N SER A 28 -25.90 6.32 9.89
CA SER A 28 -25.63 7.13 11.07
C SER A 28 -26.95 7.59 11.67
N VAL A 29 -27.11 7.37 12.97
CA VAL A 29 -28.20 7.99 13.73
C VAL A 29 -27.74 9.35 14.26
N PRO A 30 -28.65 10.33 14.41
CA PRO A 30 -28.36 11.57 15.12
C PRO A 30 -27.88 11.31 16.55
N GLU A 31 -27.11 12.25 17.09
CA GLU A 31 -26.74 12.22 18.51
C GLU A 31 -28.01 12.18 19.37
N GLY A 32 -28.05 11.27 20.36
CA GLY A 32 -29.22 11.11 21.23
C GLY A 32 -30.37 10.25 20.69
N TYR A 33 -30.33 9.78 19.43
CA TYR A 33 -31.41 8.97 18.84
C TYR A 33 -31.91 7.83 19.74
N PHE A 34 -30.99 6.99 20.24
CA PHE A 34 -31.34 5.87 21.11
C PHE A 34 -31.73 6.27 22.55
N ASN A 35 -31.35 7.49 22.99
CA ASN A 35 -31.71 8.01 24.30
C ASN A 35 -33.13 8.60 24.30
N GLU A 36 -33.57 9.15 23.17
CA GLU A 36 -34.88 9.80 23.04
C GLU A 36 -36.01 8.85 22.61
N ILE A 37 -35.69 7.80 21.83
CA ILE A 37 -36.65 6.80 21.35
C ILE A 37 -37.57 6.25 22.47
N PRO A 38 -37.06 5.83 23.66
CA PRO A 38 -37.93 5.28 24.69
C PRO A 38 -38.99 6.27 25.18
N ALA A 39 -38.61 7.54 25.37
CA ALA A 39 -39.52 8.58 25.80
C ALA A 39 -40.52 8.95 24.71
N GLN A 40 -40.07 9.04 23.45
CA GLN A 40 -40.92 9.33 22.29
C GLN A 40 -41.96 8.23 22.06
N VAL A 41 -41.56 6.95 22.18
CA VAL A 41 -42.48 5.81 22.03
C VAL A 41 -43.52 5.81 23.15
N LEU A 42 -43.12 6.04 24.41
CA LEU A 42 -44.07 6.14 25.53
C LEU A 42 -45.05 7.30 25.36
N GLN A 43 -44.55 8.45 24.89
CA GLN A 43 -45.39 9.61 24.61
C GLN A 43 -46.39 9.32 23.48
N GLN A 44 -45.95 8.67 22.39
CA GLN A 44 -46.83 8.26 21.30
C GLN A 44 -47.89 7.26 21.77
N LEU A 45 -47.52 6.30 22.61
CA LEU A 45 -48.46 5.36 23.22
C LEU A 45 -49.49 6.06 24.12
N HIS A 46 -49.13 7.13 24.82
CA HIS A 46 -50.11 7.91 25.59
C HIS A 46 -51.05 8.75 24.72
N THR A 47 -50.59 9.20 23.55
CA THR A 47 -51.40 10.00 22.62
C THR A 47 -52.32 9.15 21.73
N LEU A 48 -52.09 7.84 21.66
CA LEU A 48 -52.95 6.91 20.93
C LEU A 48 -54.27 6.72 21.71
N PRO A 49 -55.41 7.20 21.18
CA PRO A 49 -56.70 6.99 21.85
C PRO A 49 -57.00 5.50 21.93
N GLY A 50 -57.05 4.97 23.15
CA GLY A 50 -57.32 3.55 23.44
C GLY A 50 -56.11 2.72 23.90
N ALA A 51 -54.89 3.25 23.88
CA ALA A 51 -53.71 2.50 24.36
C ALA A 51 -53.55 2.55 25.90
N PHE A 52 -54.07 3.59 26.56
CA PHE A 52 -54.09 3.70 28.02
C PHE A 52 -55.43 4.32 28.45
N LEU A 53 -56.40 3.47 28.82
CA LEU A 53 -57.54 3.94 29.59
C LEU A 53 -57.02 4.18 31.03
N PRO A 54 -57.28 5.34 31.66
CA PRO A 54 -56.76 5.68 32.98
C PRO A 54 -57.44 4.91 34.13
N ASN A 55 -58.37 4.00 33.83
CA ASN A 55 -59.04 3.16 34.82
C ASN A 55 -59.28 1.76 34.27
N ILE A 56 -58.27 0.89 34.39
CA ILE A 56 -58.28 -0.45 33.82
C ILE A 56 -57.96 -1.49 34.89
N GLN A 57 -58.99 -2.20 35.33
CA GLN A 57 -58.84 -3.55 35.87
C GLN A 57 -58.76 -4.62 34.76
N THR A 58 -58.91 -4.24 33.48
CA THR A 58 -58.89 -5.15 32.31
C THR A 58 -58.07 -4.58 31.14
N ARG A 59 -56.76 -4.82 31.13
CA ARG A 59 -55.85 -4.37 30.05
C ARG A 59 -56.40 -4.85 28.71
N PRO A 60 -56.12 -4.17 27.58
CA PRO A 60 -56.47 -4.66 26.24
C PRO A 60 -55.89 -6.06 25.91
N GLN A 61 -55.00 -6.57 26.77
CA GLN A 61 -54.37 -7.89 26.70
C GLN A 61 -55.01 -8.91 27.65
N ASP A 62 -56.01 -8.53 28.45
CA ASP A 62 -56.66 -9.45 29.38
C ASP A 62 -57.72 -10.24 28.62
N VAL A 63 -57.54 -11.56 28.62
CA VAL A 63 -58.51 -12.49 28.04
C VAL A 63 -59.84 -12.41 28.80
N PRO A 64 -60.99 -12.68 28.16
CA PRO A 64 -62.28 -12.72 28.83
C PRO A 64 -62.25 -13.66 30.05
N ALA A 65 -62.92 -13.25 31.13
CA ALA A 65 -63.11 -14.12 32.29
C ALA A 65 -63.73 -15.46 31.87
N GLY A 66 -63.17 -16.58 32.31
CA GLY A 66 -63.62 -17.92 31.92
C GLY A 66 -62.97 -18.47 30.64
N TYR A 67 -62.11 -17.71 29.94
CA TYR A 67 -61.47 -18.18 28.70
C TYR A 67 -60.71 -19.48 28.91
N PHE A 68 -59.85 -19.56 29.92
CA PHE A 68 -59.01 -20.73 30.17
C PHE A 68 -59.81 -21.90 30.76
N GLU A 69 -60.83 -21.60 31.57
CA GLU A 69 -61.75 -22.56 32.17
C GLU A 69 -62.58 -23.27 31.11
N GLU A 70 -63.04 -22.54 30.08
CA GLU A 70 -63.84 -23.09 28.98
C GLU A 70 -62.99 -23.67 27.83
N LEU A 71 -61.75 -23.22 27.67
CA LEU A 71 -60.89 -23.60 26.53
C LEU A 71 -60.65 -25.11 26.46
N ALA A 72 -60.32 -25.74 27.59
CA ALA A 72 -60.08 -27.18 27.63
C ALA A 72 -61.34 -27.98 27.21
N GLY A 73 -62.52 -27.56 27.69
CA GLY A 73 -63.80 -28.17 27.33
C GLY A 73 -64.12 -28.03 25.85
N LYS A 74 -63.97 -26.82 25.30
CA LYS A 74 -64.21 -26.52 23.87
C LYS A 74 -63.26 -27.28 22.95
N ILE A 75 -61.98 -27.43 23.33
CA ILE A 75 -61.01 -28.20 22.56
C ILE A 75 -61.41 -29.68 22.56
N LEU A 76 -61.72 -30.27 23.72
CA LEU A 76 -62.10 -31.69 23.81
C LEU A 76 -63.42 -32.00 23.09
N GLU A 77 -64.41 -31.10 23.18
CA GLU A 77 -65.66 -31.23 22.44
C GLU A 77 -65.42 -31.20 20.93
N ARG A 78 -64.55 -30.30 20.46
CA ARG A 78 -64.19 -30.20 19.04
C ARG A 78 -63.42 -31.42 18.54
N VAL A 79 -62.46 -31.91 19.33
CA VAL A 79 -61.70 -33.13 19.01
C VAL A 79 -62.62 -34.33 18.91
N LYS A 80 -63.54 -34.54 19.86
CA LYS A 80 -64.53 -35.63 19.79
C LYS A 80 -65.42 -35.56 18.56
N LYS A 81 -65.89 -34.35 18.22
CA LYS A 81 -66.71 -34.12 17.02
C LYS A 81 -65.95 -34.36 15.72
N GLU A 82 -64.65 -34.07 15.68
CA GLU A 82 -63.78 -34.33 14.53
C GLU A 82 -63.33 -35.81 14.44
N GLU A 83 -63.18 -36.51 15.57
CA GLU A 83 -62.94 -37.96 15.61
C GLU A 83 -64.13 -38.77 15.06
N GLU A 84 -65.37 -38.33 15.29
CA GLU A 84 -66.57 -38.98 14.76
C GLU A 84 -66.79 -38.75 13.25
N THR A 85 -66.22 -37.68 12.69
CA THR A 85 -66.48 -37.25 11.30
C THR A 85 -65.37 -37.54 10.31
N SER A 86 -64.19 -37.95 10.78
CA SER A 86 -63.03 -38.17 9.92
C SER A 86 -62.83 -39.65 9.61
N ALA A 87 -63.53 -40.14 8.59
CA ALA A 87 -63.29 -41.46 7.98
C ALA A 87 -61.81 -41.66 7.57
N ILE A 88 -61.07 -40.57 7.36
CA ILE A 88 -59.63 -40.56 7.05
C ILE A 88 -58.78 -40.92 8.28
N LEU A 89 -59.15 -40.50 9.49
CA LEU A 89 -58.38 -40.79 10.72
C LEU A 89 -58.63 -42.22 11.24
N MET A 90 -59.78 -42.82 10.96
CA MET A 90 -60.02 -44.25 11.26
C MET A 90 -59.05 -45.19 10.54
N ASN A 91 -58.54 -44.80 9.38
CA ASN A 91 -57.65 -45.61 8.56
C ASN A 91 -56.15 -45.33 8.83
N ILE A 92 -55.85 -44.28 9.59
CA ILE A 92 -54.49 -43.99 10.08
C ILE A 92 -54.39 -44.67 11.44
N GLY A 93 -53.84 -45.88 11.46
CA GLY A 93 -53.57 -46.60 12.70
C GLY A 93 -52.80 -45.72 13.68
N ARG A 94 -53.06 -45.88 14.98
CA ARG A 94 -52.31 -45.21 16.07
C ARG A 94 -50.85 -45.70 16.19
N ASP A 95 -50.32 -46.28 15.11
CA ASP A 95 -48.99 -46.86 15.05
C ASP A 95 -47.99 -45.75 14.81
N ASN A 96 -46.94 -45.75 15.61
CA ASN A 96 -45.87 -44.76 15.50
C ASN A 96 -45.03 -45.10 14.26
N VAL A 97 -45.21 -44.35 13.17
CA VAL A 97 -44.46 -44.53 11.91
C VAL A 97 -43.00 -44.09 12.01
N PHE A 98 -42.63 -43.41 13.09
CA PHE A 98 -41.26 -42.97 13.35
C PHE A 98 -40.56 -43.94 14.28
N THR A 99 -40.05 -45.02 13.72
CA THR A 99 -39.19 -45.97 14.44
C THR A 99 -37.74 -45.80 14.00
N VAL A 100 -36.82 -45.92 14.95
CA VAL A 100 -35.39 -46.02 14.64
C VAL A 100 -35.01 -47.50 14.51
N PRO A 101 -34.04 -47.85 13.66
CA PRO A 101 -33.49 -49.20 13.62
C PRO A 101 -32.94 -49.63 14.98
N GLU A 102 -32.99 -50.94 15.25
CA GLU A 102 -32.39 -51.52 16.45
C GLU A 102 -30.90 -51.17 16.52
N GLY A 103 -30.44 -50.68 17.69
CA GLY A 103 -29.05 -50.27 17.90
C GLY A 103 -28.64 -48.96 17.22
N TYR A 104 -29.58 -48.15 16.69
CA TYR A 104 -29.27 -46.84 16.11
C TYR A 104 -28.46 -45.95 17.08
N PHE A 105 -28.95 -45.82 18.32
CA PHE A 105 -28.31 -44.98 19.32
C PHE A 105 -27.03 -45.59 19.91
N ASP A 106 -26.88 -46.92 19.87
CA ASP A 106 -25.68 -47.61 20.35
C ASP A 106 -24.50 -47.41 19.38
N ASN A 107 -24.77 -47.36 18.07
CA ASN A 107 -23.76 -47.21 17.03
C ASN A 107 -23.48 -45.75 16.64
N LEU A 108 -24.37 -44.83 16.98
CA LEU A 108 -24.28 -43.41 16.65
C LEU A 108 -23.00 -42.73 17.17
N PRO A 109 -22.56 -42.94 18.44
CA PRO A 109 -21.33 -42.34 18.93
C PRO A 109 -20.10 -42.76 18.12
N THR A 110 -20.02 -44.04 17.77
CA THR A 110 -18.91 -44.62 16.98
C THR A 110 -18.88 -44.05 15.57
N ALA A 111 -20.05 -43.95 14.93
CA ALA A 111 -20.20 -43.36 13.60
C ALA A 111 -19.79 -41.88 13.58
N ILE A 112 -20.21 -41.10 14.57
CA ILE A 112 -19.85 -39.68 14.71
C ILE A 112 -18.33 -39.54 14.93
N LEU A 113 -17.74 -40.32 15.83
CA LEU A 113 -16.30 -40.26 16.12
C LEU A 113 -15.44 -40.66 14.91
N ALA A 114 -15.92 -41.57 14.07
CA ALA A 114 -15.26 -41.94 12.82
C ALA A 114 -15.28 -40.81 11.77
N GLN A 115 -16.32 -39.98 11.79
CA GLN A 115 -16.52 -38.90 10.80
C GLN A 115 -15.88 -37.56 11.21
N ILE A 116 -15.47 -37.41 12.47
CA ILE A 116 -14.79 -36.20 12.94
C ILE A 116 -13.31 -36.24 12.47
N PRO A 117 -12.83 -35.22 11.71
CA PRO A 117 -11.42 -35.13 11.35
C PRO A 117 -10.57 -35.00 12.61
N ARG A 118 -9.57 -35.88 12.77
CA ARG A 118 -8.63 -35.82 13.91
C ARG A 118 -7.93 -34.47 13.89
N ARG A 119 -8.02 -33.72 15.00
CA ARG A 119 -7.30 -32.45 15.16
C ARG A 119 -5.81 -32.69 14.89
N ALA A 120 -5.25 -31.92 13.96
CA ALA A 120 -3.84 -32.01 13.60
C ALA A 120 -2.96 -31.87 14.85
N LYS A 121 -1.88 -32.65 14.92
CA LYS A 121 -0.92 -32.63 16.03
C LYS A 121 -0.37 -31.21 16.15
N VAL A 122 -0.77 -30.50 17.20
CA VAL A 122 -0.26 -29.16 17.50
C VAL A 122 1.18 -29.34 17.96
N ILE A 123 2.12 -28.93 17.10
CA ILE A 123 3.54 -28.88 17.43
C ILE A 123 3.86 -27.42 17.78
N SER A 124 4.41 -27.19 18.96
CA SER A 124 4.91 -25.87 19.34
C SER A 124 6.25 -25.61 18.65
N LEU A 125 6.27 -24.63 17.75
CA LEU A 125 7.52 -24.12 17.16
C LEU A 125 8.22 -23.24 18.20
N HIS A 126 9.35 -23.70 18.72
CA HIS A 126 10.18 -22.91 19.62
C HIS A 126 11.00 -21.88 18.81
N PRO A 127 11.06 -20.60 19.22
CA PRO A 127 11.82 -19.59 18.49
C PRO A 127 13.34 -19.84 18.61
N LEU A 128 14.05 -19.77 17.47
CA LEU A 128 15.50 -19.98 17.35
C LEU A 128 16.33 -18.81 17.93
N ARG A 129 16.11 -18.46 19.21
CA ARG A 129 16.81 -17.37 19.90
C ARG A 129 18.33 -17.57 19.99
N SER A 130 18.83 -18.79 19.77
CA SER A 130 20.27 -19.10 19.75
C SER A 130 20.98 -18.67 18.46
N ALA A 131 20.29 -18.57 17.33
CA ALA A 131 20.89 -18.16 16.05
C ALA A 131 21.34 -16.69 16.06
N PHE A 132 20.66 -15.83 16.81
CA PHE A 132 21.03 -14.42 16.96
C PHE A 132 22.41 -14.23 17.60
N ARG A 133 22.83 -15.13 18.49
CA ARG A 133 24.15 -15.05 19.14
C ARG A 133 25.29 -15.28 18.14
N TYR A 134 25.09 -16.21 17.21
CA TYR A 134 26.04 -16.47 16.13
C TYR A 134 26.03 -15.37 15.06
N ALA A 135 24.86 -14.84 14.71
CA ALA A 135 24.76 -13.72 13.76
C ALA A 135 25.49 -12.46 14.27
N VAL A 136 25.37 -12.16 15.57
CA VAL A 136 26.09 -11.04 16.18
C VAL A 136 27.60 -11.29 16.19
N ALA A 137 28.06 -12.50 16.53
CA ALA A 137 29.48 -12.85 16.46
C ALA A 137 30.05 -12.69 15.03
N ALA A 138 29.34 -13.17 14.01
CA ALA A 138 29.74 -13.03 12.61
C ALA A 138 29.75 -11.57 12.13
N ALA A 139 28.79 -10.75 12.58
CA ALA A 139 28.77 -9.33 12.27
C ALA A 139 29.95 -8.59 12.91
N LEU A 140 30.29 -8.91 14.16
CA LEU A 140 31.42 -8.32 14.86
C LEU A 140 32.77 -8.70 14.22
N THR A 141 32.95 -9.96 13.84
CA THR A 141 34.17 -10.39 13.13
C THR A 141 34.26 -9.81 11.73
N GLY A 142 33.13 -9.71 11.01
CA GLY A 142 33.05 -9.03 9.71
C GLY A 142 33.40 -7.55 9.80
N LEU A 143 32.87 -6.82 10.79
CA LEU A 143 33.19 -5.41 11.02
C LEU A 143 34.66 -5.20 11.39
N LEU A 144 35.24 -6.05 12.25
CA LEU A 144 36.67 -5.97 12.57
C LEU A 144 37.53 -6.23 11.33
N GLY A 145 37.19 -7.25 10.53
CA GLY A 145 37.90 -7.56 9.28
C GLY A 145 37.81 -6.43 8.26
N LEU A 146 36.62 -5.85 8.05
CA LEU A 146 36.43 -4.70 7.17
C LEU A 146 37.17 -3.46 7.66
N SER A 147 37.23 -3.22 8.97
CA SER A 147 37.95 -2.08 9.55
C SER A 147 39.45 -2.16 9.28
N ILE A 148 40.06 -3.35 9.43
CA ILE A 148 41.48 -3.56 9.14
C ILE A 148 41.74 -3.43 7.63
N PHE A 149 40.87 -4.00 6.79
CA PHE A 149 40.98 -3.91 5.34
C PHE A 149 40.91 -2.46 4.82
N PHE A 150 39.95 -1.66 5.33
CA PHE A 150 39.85 -0.24 4.98
C PHE A 150 41.04 0.60 5.48
N MET A 151 41.66 0.22 6.61
CA MET A 151 42.84 0.90 7.13
C MET A 151 44.09 0.62 6.29
N VAL A 152 44.25 -0.62 5.82
CA VAL A 152 45.33 -0.99 4.87
C VAL A 152 45.12 -0.30 3.52
N GLN A 153 43.87 -0.16 3.06
CA GLN A 153 43.57 0.54 1.81
C GLN A 153 43.78 2.06 1.90
N LYS A 154 43.59 2.69 3.08
CA LYS A 154 43.87 4.13 3.29
C LYS A 154 45.37 4.48 3.30
N ASN A 155 46.26 3.49 3.47
CA ASN A 155 47.71 3.70 3.49
C ASN A 155 48.41 3.45 2.14
N THR A 156 47.67 3.18 1.06
CA THR A 156 48.25 3.33 -0.28
C THR A 156 48.17 4.80 -0.67
N PRO A 157 49.29 5.51 -0.91
CA PRO A 157 49.25 6.84 -1.46
C PRO A 157 48.65 6.73 -2.86
N ARG A 158 47.35 6.98 -2.98
CA ARG A 158 46.72 7.24 -4.27
C ARG A 158 47.29 8.57 -4.75
N THR A 159 48.32 8.49 -5.57
CA THR A 159 48.76 9.56 -6.46
C THR A 159 47.67 9.77 -7.51
N SER A 160 46.55 10.36 -7.10
CA SER A 160 45.62 10.99 -8.03
C SER A 160 46.17 12.40 -8.24
N GLY A 161 46.77 12.61 -9.41
CA GLY A 161 47.50 13.81 -9.79
C GLY A 161 46.60 15.03 -9.92
N VAL A 162 46.14 15.58 -8.79
CA VAL A 162 45.75 16.97 -8.65
C VAL A 162 46.23 17.43 -7.28
N ASP A 163 47.03 18.49 -7.28
CA ASP A 163 47.70 18.97 -6.09
C ASP A 163 46.69 19.38 -5.00
N LYS A 164 46.97 19.04 -3.74
CA LYS A 164 46.02 19.28 -2.63
C LYS A 164 45.66 20.76 -2.48
N VAL A 165 46.57 21.64 -2.89
CA VAL A 165 46.38 23.09 -2.92
C VAL A 165 45.34 23.49 -3.96
N VAL A 166 45.36 22.87 -5.14
CA VAL A 166 44.41 23.13 -6.23
C VAL A 166 42.99 22.69 -5.83
N LEU A 167 42.87 21.54 -5.15
CA LEU A 167 41.58 21.05 -4.62
C LEU A 167 41.00 21.98 -3.54
N ALA A 168 41.84 22.53 -2.66
CA ALA A 168 41.40 23.47 -1.64
C ALA A 168 40.92 24.80 -2.24
N GLN A 169 41.55 25.27 -3.32
CA GLN A 169 41.09 26.44 -4.06
C GLN A 169 39.80 26.17 -4.83
N ALA A 170 39.68 25.02 -5.51
CA ALA A 170 38.47 24.60 -6.20
C ALA A 170 37.24 24.58 -5.27
N ASN A 171 37.40 24.05 -4.05
CA ASN A 171 36.31 24.04 -3.06
C ASN A 171 35.85 25.44 -2.64
N LYS A 172 36.75 26.43 -2.59
CA LYS A 172 36.39 27.82 -2.28
C LYS A 172 35.58 28.45 -3.42
N ILE A 173 35.94 28.17 -4.67
CA ILE A 173 35.24 28.67 -5.85
C ILE A 173 33.82 28.07 -5.93
N ILE A 174 33.68 26.77 -5.66
CA ILE A 174 32.39 26.07 -5.62
C ILE A 174 31.49 26.63 -4.52
N ALA A 175 32.04 26.85 -3.32
CA ALA A 175 31.27 27.39 -2.18
C ALA A 175 30.76 28.80 -2.45
N ASN A 176 31.59 29.66 -3.05
CA ASN A 176 31.25 31.06 -3.32
C ASN A 176 30.54 31.27 -4.66
N LYS A 177 30.34 30.20 -5.46
CA LYS A 177 29.78 30.24 -6.82
C LYS A 177 30.47 31.25 -7.75
N SER A 178 31.73 31.58 -7.47
CA SER A 178 32.50 32.63 -8.15
C SER A 178 33.21 32.10 -9.40
N PHE A 179 32.56 31.22 -10.17
CA PHE A 179 33.16 30.58 -11.34
C PHE A 179 33.47 31.60 -12.42
N ASN A 180 32.56 32.55 -12.65
CA ASN A 180 32.70 33.58 -13.67
C ASN A 180 33.94 34.45 -13.41
N ASP A 181 34.24 34.77 -12.15
CA ASP A 181 35.41 35.58 -11.79
C ASP A 181 36.70 34.85 -12.14
N VAL A 182 36.76 33.54 -11.90
CA VAL A 182 37.93 32.71 -12.24
C VAL A 182 38.04 32.54 -13.75
N LEU A 183 36.93 32.29 -14.44
CA LEU A 183 36.92 32.16 -15.91
C LEU A 183 37.39 33.44 -16.59
N ASN A 184 37.00 34.61 -16.07
CA ASN A 184 37.46 35.90 -16.58
C ASN A 184 38.95 36.19 -16.33
N THR A 185 39.60 35.40 -15.45
CA THR A 185 41.05 35.50 -15.21
C THR A 185 41.88 34.55 -16.07
N LEU A 186 41.26 33.62 -16.80
CA LEU A 186 41.99 32.79 -17.76
C LEU A 186 42.41 33.64 -18.95
N SER A 187 43.69 33.55 -19.31
CA SER A 187 44.20 34.18 -20.53
C SER A 187 43.78 33.37 -21.77
N GLU A 188 43.67 34.04 -22.92
CA GLU A 188 43.38 33.37 -24.20
C GLU A 188 44.41 32.25 -24.49
N SER A 189 45.69 32.50 -24.20
CA SER A 189 46.76 31.51 -24.38
C SER A 189 46.60 30.25 -23.51
N ASP A 190 46.03 30.36 -22.31
CA ASP A 190 45.77 29.20 -21.45
C ASP A 190 44.61 28.36 -21.97
N ILE A 191 43.62 29.03 -22.58
CA ILE A 191 42.45 28.39 -23.20
C ILE A 191 42.90 27.61 -24.45
N GLU A 192 43.69 28.24 -25.32
CA GLU A 192 44.26 27.60 -26.52
C GLU A 192 45.05 26.34 -26.14
N LYS A 193 45.98 26.47 -25.18
CA LYS A 193 46.80 25.35 -24.71
C LYS A 193 45.97 24.18 -24.19
N TYR A 194 44.87 24.45 -23.50
CA TYR A 194 43.97 23.41 -23.00
C TYR A 194 43.23 22.70 -24.14
N LEU A 195 42.72 23.45 -25.12
CA LEU A 195 41.99 22.90 -26.26
C LEU A 195 42.89 22.04 -27.16
N THR A 196 44.11 22.51 -27.46
CA THR A 196 45.10 21.74 -28.23
C THR A 196 45.49 20.44 -27.50
N ALA A 197 45.65 20.49 -26.17
CA ALA A 197 45.97 19.31 -25.38
C ALA A 197 44.86 18.24 -25.40
N GLN A 198 43.59 18.63 -25.62
CA GLN A 198 42.46 17.72 -25.78
C GLN A 198 42.30 17.21 -27.23
N GLY A 199 43.24 17.55 -28.11
CA GLY A 199 43.23 17.12 -29.52
C GLY A 199 42.24 17.90 -30.38
N GLN A 200 41.79 19.08 -29.93
CA GLN A 200 40.96 19.97 -30.73
C GLN A 200 41.86 20.89 -31.56
N ASP A 201 41.55 20.99 -32.86
CA ASP A 201 42.27 21.86 -33.79
C ASP A 201 41.80 23.32 -33.58
N VAL A 202 42.57 24.05 -32.77
CA VAL A 202 42.27 25.43 -32.39
C VAL A 202 42.44 26.36 -33.58
N ASP A 203 43.42 26.08 -34.44
CA ASP A 203 43.71 26.85 -35.64
C ASP A 203 42.54 26.78 -36.63
N ALA A 204 41.97 25.58 -36.84
CA ALA A 204 40.77 25.41 -37.66
C ALA A 204 39.53 26.12 -37.08
N ALA A 205 39.38 26.13 -35.75
CA ALA A 205 38.29 26.83 -35.09
C ALA A 205 38.42 28.36 -35.20
N LEU A 206 39.64 28.89 -35.09
CA LEU A 206 39.93 30.30 -35.27
C LEU A 206 39.67 30.75 -36.72
N VAL A 207 40.12 29.97 -37.72
CA VAL A 207 39.82 30.23 -39.14
C VAL A 207 38.31 30.23 -39.42
N PHE A 208 37.57 29.27 -38.85
CA PHE A 208 36.11 29.22 -39.01
C PHE A 208 35.42 30.44 -38.38
N SER A 209 35.88 30.89 -37.21
CA SER A 209 35.34 32.09 -36.56
C SER A 209 35.67 33.37 -37.32
N ALA A 210 36.87 33.46 -37.89
CA ALA A 210 37.29 34.58 -38.73
C ALA A 210 36.50 34.63 -40.05
N ALA A 211 36.20 33.47 -40.64
CA ALA A 211 35.38 33.37 -41.85
C ALA A 211 33.87 33.60 -41.61
N ALA A 212 33.44 33.69 -40.35
CA ALA A 212 32.05 33.98 -39.99
C ALA A 212 31.77 35.49 -39.85
N ASP A 213 32.81 36.34 -39.84
CA ASP A 213 32.68 37.80 -39.93
C ASP A 213 33.02 38.25 -41.36
N ASP A 214 32.00 38.66 -42.10
CA ASP A 214 32.12 39.04 -43.52
C ASP A 214 33.12 40.18 -43.76
N ASN A 215 33.50 40.95 -42.72
CA ASN A 215 34.47 42.05 -42.83
C ASN A 215 35.90 41.67 -42.38
N ALA A 216 36.11 40.45 -41.87
CA ALA A 216 37.41 40.02 -41.35
C ALA A 216 38.35 39.42 -42.41
N LEU A 217 37.83 39.16 -43.63
CA LEU A 217 38.60 38.60 -44.74
C LEU A 217 38.80 39.64 -45.86
N PRO A 218 40.00 39.74 -46.46
CA PRO A 218 40.23 40.52 -47.68
C PRO A 218 39.30 40.10 -48.83
N GLU A 219 39.07 41.01 -49.77
CA GLU A 219 38.24 40.72 -50.95
C GLU A 219 38.86 39.58 -51.79
N PRO A 220 38.05 38.74 -52.47
CA PRO A 220 38.54 37.59 -53.24
C PRO A 220 39.60 37.95 -54.29
N GLU A 221 39.52 39.16 -54.85
CA GLU A 221 40.47 39.66 -55.84
C GLU A 221 41.87 39.88 -55.23
N GLU A 222 41.96 40.26 -53.95
CA GLU A 222 43.22 40.57 -53.28
C GLU A 222 44.08 39.32 -53.04
N TYR A 223 43.46 38.14 -52.94
CA TYR A 223 44.15 36.84 -52.91
C TYR A 223 44.77 36.45 -54.26
N LEU A 224 44.25 36.98 -55.36
CA LEU A 224 44.72 36.68 -56.71
C LEU A 224 45.80 37.65 -57.17
N LEU A 225 45.76 38.90 -56.70
CA LEU A 225 46.69 39.95 -57.12
C LEU A 225 47.92 40.09 -56.22
N ASN A 226 47.85 39.67 -54.95
CA ASN A 226 48.96 39.80 -54.00
C ASN A 226 49.27 38.44 -53.36
N ASP A 227 50.50 37.98 -53.58
CA ASP A 227 51.01 36.69 -53.13
C ASP A 227 51.20 36.60 -51.61
N LYS A 228 51.21 37.74 -50.91
CA LYS A 228 51.38 37.84 -49.45
C LYS A 228 50.09 38.03 -48.67
N THR A 229 48.95 38.18 -49.34
CA THR A 229 47.65 38.43 -48.68
C THR A 229 47.31 37.31 -47.70
N LEU A 230 47.54 36.05 -48.08
CA LEU A 230 47.31 34.90 -47.22
C LEU A 230 48.21 34.92 -45.97
N ASP A 231 49.51 35.21 -46.14
CA ASP A 231 50.47 35.27 -45.04
C ASP A 231 50.09 36.34 -44.01
N HIS A 232 49.62 37.51 -44.48
CA HIS A 232 49.15 38.58 -43.60
C HIS A 232 47.90 38.18 -42.80
N VAL A 233 46.95 37.49 -43.43
CA VAL A 233 45.74 36.98 -42.76
C VAL A 233 46.12 35.94 -41.70
N LEU A 234 46.97 34.97 -42.04
CA LEU A 234 47.44 33.97 -41.08
C LEU A 234 48.16 34.61 -39.89
N GLN A 235 49.01 35.61 -40.17
CA GLN A 235 49.72 36.35 -39.13
C GLN A 235 48.79 37.17 -38.23
N GLN A 236 47.73 37.76 -38.77
CA GLN A 236 46.73 38.52 -38.01
C GLN A 236 45.99 37.64 -36.99
N PHE A 237 45.71 36.38 -37.35
CA PHE A 237 45.06 35.41 -36.46
C PHE A 237 46.05 34.59 -35.64
N ASN A 238 47.33 34.97 -35.65
CA ASN A 238 48.41 34.30 -34.93
C ASN A 238 48.53 32.80 -35.31
N LEU A 239 48.15 32.47 -36.54
CA LEU A 239 48.20 31.13 -37.11
C LEU A 239 49.58 30.92 -37.75
N THR A 240 50.19 29.77 -37.48
CA THR A 240 51.42 29.36 -38.17
C THR A 240 51.09 28.60 -39.46
N ASN A 241 51.83 28.90 -40.53
CA ASN A 241 51.79 28.13 -41.79
C ASN A 241 52.31 26.69 -41.60
#